data_AF-A0A6T6SQH7-F1
#
_entry.id   AF-A0A6T6SQH7-F1
#
_cell.length_a   1.000
_cell.length_b   1.000
_cell.length_c   1.000
_cell.angle_alpha   90.00
_cell.angle_beta   90.00
_cell.angle_gamma   90.00
#
_symmetry.space_group_name_H-M   'P 1'
#
loop_
_entity.id
_entity.type
_entity.pdbx_description
1 polymer ?
#
loop_
_entity_poly.entity_id
_entity_poly.type
_entity_poly.pdbx_seq_one_letter_code
_entity_poly.pdbx_strand_id
1 'polypeptide(L)'
;MGQSCTGRECTMRCNHMRYRGIEDWTLYTDSDLLASSDPGELADHRSKIRAEVISSEEVYVRQLQLFFNCFVNPLTQSKDDNQVTKRHEKWDEYFHNLRRIKQFHQTVMVKALQSNQDGGEGKSNDIGKAILDVGASLKSLYHPYLADFSNLQRNIKRQSRKEKYIQFFKDASRKSGKGLPVDAYIILPIQRLPRYRLLLTNLIQVTPIDHPEFENLEKANELIADILKHLNENEEIRT
;
A
#
# COMPACT_ATOMS: atom_id res chain seq x y z
N MET A 1 -15.26 16.97 52.14
CA MET A 1 -16.66 16.77 51.71
C MET A 1 -16.80 17.48 50.38
N GLY A 2 -17.18 16.91 49.25
CA GLY A 2 -17.67 15.60 48.88
C GLY A 2 -17.90 15.67 47.37
N GLN A 3 -17.67 14.54 46.69
CA GLN A 3 -17.80 14.32 45.26
C GLN A 3 -19.22 14.62 44.75
N SER A 4 -19.35 14.92 43.44
CA SER A 4 -20.26 14.14 42.59
C SER A 4 -19.87 14.22 41.12
N CYS A 5 -19.55 13.05 40.57
CA CYS A 5 -19.50 12.75 39.15
C CYS A 5 -20.89 12.29 38.69
N THR A 6 -21.38 12.81 37.57
CA THR A 6 -22.31 12.14 36.63
C THR A 6 -22.09 12.82 35.26
N GLY A 7 -21.86 12.21 34.10
CA GLY A 7 -21.63 10.84 33.68
C GLY A 7 -21.59 10.83 32.14
N ARG A 8 -20.49 10.32 31.56
CA ARG A 8 -20.32 9.60 30.26
C ARG A 8 -20.92 10.28 29.00
N GLU A 9 -20.14 10.67 27.99
CA GLU A 9 -19.41 9.74 27.11
C GLU A 9 -17.96 10.17 26.84
N CYS A 10 -17.07 9.21 27.04
CA CYS A 10 -15.68 9.21 26.64
C CYS A 10 -15.56 8.12 25.58
N THR A 11 -15.26 8.47 24.33
CA THR A 11 -14.58 7.54 23.42
C THR A 11 -13.83 8.28 22.31
N MET A 12 -12.51 8.20 22.44
CA MET A 12 -11.58 7.85 21.36
C MET A 12 -11.31 8.86 20.24
N ARG A 13 -10.29 9.69 20.53
CA ARG A 13 -9.25 10.08 19.58
C ARG A 13 -8.77 8.84 18.78
N CYS A 14 -9.34 8.62 17.61
CA CYS A 14 -8.73 7.75 16.61
C CYS A 14 -7.55 8.52 16.00
N ASN A 15 -6.35 7.99 16.21
CA ASN A 15 -5.08 8.61 15.84
C ASN A 15 -4.87 8.47 14.33
N HIS A 16 -5.65 9.22 13.54
CA HIS A 16 -5.51 9.32 12.11
C HIS A 16 -4.26 10.16 11.81
N MET A 17 -3.10 9.47 11.75
CA MET A 17 -1.82 10.09 11.40
C MET A 17 -1.88 10.48 9.92
N ARG A 18 -2.41 11.68 9.64
CA ARG A 18 -2.46 12.30 8.32
C ARG A 18 -1.03 12.58 7.87
N TYR A 19 -0.43 11.65 7.14
CA TYR A 19 0.82 11.88 6.40
C TYR A 19 0.50 12.74 5.17
N ARG A 20 0.42 14.06 5.37
CA ARG A 20 0.42 15.04 4.27
C ARG A 20 1.78 14.95 3.57
N GLY A 21 1.82 14.42 2.35
CA GLY A 21 3.03 14.41 1.51
C GLY A 21 3.27 13.14 0.69
N ILE A 22 2.54 12.06 0.97
CA ILE A 22 2.31 10.99 0.00
C ILE A 22 1.13 11.51 -0.82
N GLU A 23 1.26 11.56 -2.16
CA GLU A 23 0.25 12.05 -3.10
C GLU A 23 -1.17 11.77 -2.55
N ASP A 24 -1.98 12.84 -2.45
CA ASP A 24 -3.31 12.77 -1.88
C ASP A 24 -4.23 11.99 -2.82
N TRP A 25 -4.09 10.66 -2.82
CA TRP A 25 -4.88 9.74 -3.64
C TRP A 25 -6.35 9.69 -3.23
N THR A 26 -6.76 10.49 -2.24
CA THR A 26 -8.17 10.64 -1.83
C THR A 26 -8.94 11.65 -2.69
N LEU A 27 -8.28 12.29 -3.67
CA LEU A 27 -8.87 13.32 -4.51
C LEU A 27 -8.80 12.94 -6.00
N TYR A 28 -9.49 11.86 -6.40
CA TYR A 28 -9.97 11.73 -7.78
C TYR A 28 -11.07 10.66 -7.83
N THR A 29 -12.23 10.98 -7.28
CA THR A 29 -13.49 10.43 -7.79
C THR A 29 -14.22 11.62 -8.35
N ASP A 30 -14.13 11.83 -9.66
CA ASP A 30 -15.08 12.70 -10.36
C ASP A 30 -16.45 12.02 -10.25
N SER A 31 -17.19 12.39 -9.20
CA SER A 31 -18.54 11.92 -8.94
C SER A 31 -19.48 12.21 -10.12
N ASP A 32 -19.13 13.19 -10.95
CA ASP A 32 -19.88 13.61 -12.13
C ASP A 32 -19.72 12.64 -13.32
N LEU A 33 -18.65 11.83 -13.38
CA LEU A 33 -18.39 10.87 -14.46
C LEU A 33 -19.10 9.52 -14.27
N LEU A 34 -19.52 9.18 -13.05
CA LEU A 34 -20.29 7.96 -12.76
C LEU A 34 -21.79 8.09 -13.12
N ALA A 35 -22.22 9.26 -13.57
CA ALA A 35 -23.62 9.56 -13.90
C ALA A 35 -23.93 9.44 -15.42
N SER A 36 -22.95 9.18 -16.28
CA SER A 36 -23.17 9.07 -17.73
C SER A 36 -23.83 7.74 -18.10
N SER A 37 -24.92 7.79 -18.87
CA SER A 37 -25.61 6.60 -19.39
C SER A 37 -25.16 6.19 -20.81
N ASP A 38 -24.18 6.88 -21.40
CA ASP A 38 -23.69 6.58 -22.75
C ASP A 38 -22.69 5.40 -22.73
N PRO A 39 -22.93 4.33 -23.51
CA PRO A 39 -22.03 3.18 -23.57
C PRO A 39 -20.61 3.52 -24.04
N GLY A 40 -20.44 4.55 -24.88
CA GLY A 40 -19.15 5.01 -25.36
C GLY A 40 -18.32 5.68 -24.26
N GLU A 41 -18.95 6.59 -23.51
CA GLU A 41 -18.32 7.27 -22.36
C GLU A 41 -17.94 6.28 -21.23
N LEU A 42 -18.78 5.27 -20.95
CA LEU A 42 -18.50 4.24 -19.96
C LEU A 42 -17.31 3.36 -20.36
N ALA A 43 -17.16 3.03 -21.64
CA ALA A 43 -16.02 2.25 -22.14
C ALA A 43 -14.69 3.03 -22.06
N ASP A 44 -14.73 4.34 -22.35
CA ASP A 44 -13.57 5.23 -22.17
C ASP A 44 -13.22 5.39 -20.69
N HIS A 45 -14.22 5.58 -19.82
CA HIS A 45 -14.03 5.68 -18.37
C HIS A 45 -13.43 4.40 -17.78
N ARG A 46 -13.94 3.23 -18.18
CA ARG A 46 -13.39 1.93 -17.80
C ARG A 46 -11.93 1.79 -18.23
N SER A 47 -11.58 2.24 -19.44
CA SER A 47 -10.19 2.23 -19.93
C SER A 47 -9.27 3.14 -19.11
N LYS A 48 -9.75 4.31 -18.70
CA LYS A 48 -9.03 5.24 -17.81
C LYS A 48 -8.76 4.64 -16.43
N ILE A 49 -9.78 4.06 -15.78
CA ILE A 49 -9.60 3.41 -14.46
C ILE A 49 -8.58 2.26 -14.56
N ARG A 50 -8.65 1.45 -15.62
CA ARG A 50 -7.68 0.37 -15.86
C ARG A 50 -6.25 0.89 -15.99
N ALA A 51 -6.07 1.95 -16.78
CA ALA A 51 -4.77 2.60 -16.90
C ALA A 51 -4.29 3.19 -15.57
N GLU A 52 -5.20 3.69 -14.73
CA GLU A 52 -4.89 4.16 -13.38
C GLU A 52 -4.46 3.02 -12.43
N VAL A 53 -5.10 1.85 -12.50
CA VAL A 53 -4.69 0.66 -11.71
C VAL A 53 -3.23 0.31 -12.01
N ILE A 54 -2.88 0.24 -13.29
CA ILE A 54 -1.53 -0.12 -13.74
C ILE A 54 -0.51 0.98 -13.42
N SER A 55 -0.80 2.23 -13.80
CA SER A 55 0.14 3.34 -13.58
C SER A 55 0.38 3.59 -12.09
N SER A 56 -0.65 3.50 -11.26
CA SER A 56 -0.50 3.62 -9.81
C SER A 56 0.30 2.45 -9.19
N GLU A 57 0.25 1.25 -9.79
CA GLU A 57 1.07 0.11 -9.37
C GLU A 57 2.55 0.37 -9.60
N GLU A 58 2.89 0.89 -10.78
CA GLU A 58 4.26 1.24 -11.08
C GLU A 58 4.78 2.36 -10.18
N VAL A 59 3.94 3.37 -9.89
CA VAL A 59 4.28 4.43 -8.93
C VAL A 59 4.56 3.83 -7.55
N TYR A 60 3.71 2.93 -7.07
CA TYR A 60 3.90 2.24 -5.79
C TYR A 60 5.22 1.45 -5.74
N VAL A 61 5.51 0.66 -6.77
CA VAL A 61 6.78 -0.09 -6.87
C VAL A 61 7.99 0.85 -6.90
N ARG A 62 7.91 1.96 -7.65
CA ARG A 62 8.97 2.99 -7.69
C ARG A 62 9.20 3.61 -6.31
N GLN A 63 8.14 3.91 -5.56
CA GLN A 63 8.25 4.45 -4.20
C GLN A 63 8.93 3.45 -3.24
N LEU A 64 8.58 2.16 -3.32
CA LEU A 64 9.26 1.13 -2.53
C LEU A 64 10.73 0.96 -2.97
N GLN A 65 11.03 0.99 -4.27
CA GLN A 65 12.41 0.93 -4.77
C GLN A 65 13.26 2.08 -4.23
N LEU A 66 12.73 3.31 -4.28
CA LEU A 66 13.36 4.49 -3.73
C LEU A 66 13.65 4.32 -2.24
N PHE A 67 12.66 3.82 -1.48
CA PHE A 67 12.84 3.51 -0.07
C PHE A 67 14.00 2.53 0.17
N PHE A 68 14.04 1.42 -0.56
CA PHE A 68 15.13 0.45 -0.42
C PHE A 68 16.49 1.05 -0.79
N ASN A 69 16.56 1.88 -1.84
CA ASN A 69 17.81 2.47 -2.31
C ASN A 69 18.35 3.57 -1.39
N CYS A 70 17.48 4.40 -0.81
CA CYS A 70 17.88 5.52 0.02
C CYS A 70 18.03 5.16 1.51
N PHE A 71 17.24 4.20 2.02
CA PHE A 71 17.20 3.86 3.43
C PHE A 71 17.78 2.46 3.71
N VAL A 72 17.23 1.41 3.10
CA VAL A 72 17.54 0.03 3.53
C VAL A 72 18.92 -0.44 3.06
N ASN A 73 19.23 -0.33 1.77
CA ASN A 73 20.49 -0.82 1.21
C ASN A 73 21.70 -0.10 1.84
N PRO A 74 21.68 1.22 2.09
CA PRO A 74 22.78 1.88 2.81
C PRO A 74 22.93 1.38 4.27
N LEU A 75 21.84 0.98 4.93
CA LEU A 75 21.89 0.41 6.29
C LEU A 75 22.45 -1.02 6.32
N THR A 76 22.23 -1.81 5.27
CA THR A 76 22.57 -3.26 5.27
C THR A 76 23.83 -3.59 4.47
N GLN A 77 24.21 -2.78 3.49
CA GLN A 77 25.31 -3.05 2.55
C GLN A 77 26.56 -2.19 2.76
N SER A 78 26.61 -1.33 3.79
CA SER A 78 27.81 -0.52 4.04
C SER A 78 29.01 -1.42 4.35
N LYS A 79 29.97 -1.50 3.43
CA LYS A 79 31.24 -2.21 3.64
C LYS A 79 32.23 -1.40 4.48
N ASP A 80 31.98 -0.11 4.66
CA ASP A 80 32.81 0.83 5.39
C ASP A 80 32.77 0.55 6.91
N ASP A 81 33.91 0.20 7.50
CA ASP A 81 34.04 -0.06 8.95
C ASP A 81 33.93 1.22 9.80
N ASN A 82 33.93 2.40 9.17
CA ASN A 82 33.86 3.70 9.84
C ASN A 82 32.46 4.34 9.81
N GLN A 83 31.45 3.69 9.22
CA GLN A 83 30.06 4.13 9.30
C GLN A 83 29.33 3.40 10.44
N VAL A 84 28.54 4.18 11.18
CA VAL A 84 27.65 3.81 12.31
C VAL A 84 26.82 2.53 12.11
N THR A 85 26.71 2.08 10.87
CA THR A 85 25.80 1.08 10.33
C THR A 85 26.19 -0.38 10.58
N LYS A 86 27.42 -0.69 11.02
CA LYS A 86 27.81 -2.09 11.31
C LYS A 86 27.67 -2.48 12.80
N ARG A 87 26.85 -3.52 13.02
CA ARG A 87 27.11 -4.72 13.86
C ARG A 87 26.07 -5.08 14.94
N HIS A 88 25.10 -4.24 15.29
CA HIS A 88 24.18 -4.57 16.42
C HIS A 88 22.68 -4.60 16.11
N GLU A 89 22.26 -4.24 14.90
CA GLU A 89 20.82 -4.11 14.62
C GLU A 89 20.42 -4.93 13.40
N LYS A 90 19.39 -5.75 13.61
CA LYS A 90 18.83 -6.70 12.66
C LYS A 90 17.97 -5.98 11.62
N TRP A 91 18.55 -5.01 10.91
CA TRP A 91 17.86 -4.20 9.89
C TRP A 91 17.27 -5.07 8.77
N ASP A 92 17.97 -6.13 8.36
CA ASP A 92 17.43 -7.09 7.41
C ASP A 92 16.18 -7.81 7.96
N GLU A 93 16.16 -8.16 9.25
CA GLU A 93 14.96 -8.73 9.90
C GLU A 93 13.83 -7.70 10.01
N TYR A 94 14.11 -6.41 10.10
CA TYR A 94 13.05 -5.40 10.11
C TYR A 94 12.39 -5.24 8.74
N PHE A 95 13.16 -5.32 7.66
CA PHE A 95 12.68 -5.04 6.31
C PHE A 95 12.45 -6.28 5.43
N HIS A 96 12.65 -7.50 5.94
CA HIS A 96 12.50 -8.73 5.16
C HIS A 96 11.09 -8.88 4.55
N ASN A 97 10.02 -8.70 5.33
CA ASN A 97 8.64 -8.79 4.84
C ASN A 97 8.37 -7.71 3.78
N LEU A 98 8.80 -6.48 4.01
CA LEU A 98 8.66 -5.38 3.05
C LEU A 98 9.45 -5.64 1.76
N ARG A 99 10.61 -6.31 1.85
CA ARG A 99 11.43 -6.68 0.68
C ARG A 99 10.71 -7.72 -0.17
N ARG A 100 10.07 -8.71 0.47
CA ARG A 100 9.23 -9.71 -0.21
C ARG A 100 8.03 -9.07 -0.91
N ILE A 101 7.33 -8.16 -0.23
CA ILE A 101 6.23 -7.38 -0.83
C ILE A 101 6.73 -6.60 -2.05
N LYS A 102 7.81 -5.83 -1.91
CA LYS A 102 8.39 -5.06 -3.02
C LYS A 102 8.75 -5.95 -4.22
N GLN A 103 9.39 -7.10 -3.98
CA GLN A 103 9.73 -8.05 -5.03
C GLN A 103 8.48 -8.59 -5.72
N PHE A 104 7.48 -9.03 -4.96
CA PHE A 104 6.21 -9.55 -5.49
C PHE A 104 5.50 -8.51 -6.37
N HIS A 105 5.35 -7.28 -5.90
CA HIS A 105 4.69 -6.24 -6.70
C HIS A 105 5.48 -5.93 -7.98
N GLN A 106 6.81 -5.86 -7.89
CA GLN A 106 7.68 -5.57 -9.04
C GLN A 106 7.69 -6.70 -10.09
N THR A 107 7.68 -7.97 -9.69
CA THR A 107 7.91 -9.09 -10.61
C THR A 107 6.65 -9.86 -10.99
N VAL A 108 5.64 -9.88 -10.11
CA VAL A 108 4.42 -10.65 -10.28
C VAL A 108 3.24 -9.71 -10.57
N MET A 109 2.96 -8.74 -9.69
CA MET A 109 1.77 -7.90 -9.80
C MET A 109 1.79 -7.02 -11.06
N VAL A 110 2.88 -6.29 -11.30
CA VAL A 110 3.03 -5.44 -12.50
C VAL A 110 2.87 -6.28 -13.77
N LYS A 111 3.50 -7.46 -13.83
CA LYS A 111 3.39 -8.34 -15.00
C LYS A 111 1.99 -8.92 -15.19
N ALA A 112 1.32 -9.30 -14.11
CA ALA A 112 -0.06 -9.80 -14.16
C ALA A 112 -1.01 -8.72 -14.68
N LEU A 113 -0.80 -7.46 -14.30
CA LEU A 113 -1.62 -6.33 -14.79
C LEU A 113 -1.27 -5.92 -16.23
N GLN A 114 0.02 -5.94 -16.62
CA GLN A 114 0.49 -5.57 -17.96
C GLN A 114 0.22 -6.64 -19.04
N SER A 115 0.28 -7.93 -18.69
CA SER A 115 0.01 -9.02 -19.65
C SER A 115 -1.43 -9.00 -20.20
N ASN A 116 -2.30 -8.20 -19.56
CA ASN A 116 -3.68 -7.92 -19.95
C ASN A 116 -3.83 -6.58 -20.69
N GLN A 117 -2.75 -5.93 -21.14
CA GLN A 117 -2.78 -4.77 -22.04
C GLN A 117 -2.39 -5.13 -23.49
N ASP A 118 -1.45 -6.06 -23.67
CA ASP A 118 -0.86 -6.38 -24.99
C ASP A 118 -1.67 -7.38 -25.84
N GLY A 119 -2.91 -7.66 -25.45
CA GLY A 119 -3.80 -8.59 -26.16
C GLY A 119 -4.67 -7.87 -27.18
N GLY A 120 -4.35 -8.02 -28.48
CA GLY A 120 -5.27 -7.69 -29.56
C GLY A 120 -6.63 -8.42 -29.45
N GLU A 121 -7.60 -7.98 -30.26
CA GLU A 121 -8.98 -8.46 -30.34
C GLU A 121 -9.11 -9.96 -29.98
N GLY A 122 -9.61 -10.25 -28.77
CA GLY A 122 -9.94 -11.62 -28.34
C GLY A 122 -9.28 -12.16 -27.07
N LYS A 123 -8.34 -11.44 -26.43
CA LYS A 123 -7.90 -11.77 -25.06
C LYS A 123 -8.64 -10.90 -24.04
N SER A 124 -9.27 -11.54 -23.05
CA SER A 124 -10.01 -10.86 -21.99
C SER A 124 -9.04 -10.04 -21.13
N ASN A 125 -9.02 -8.72 -21.32
CA ASN A 125 -8.27 -7.76 -20.50
C ASN A 125 -8.89 -7.69 -19.08
N ASP A 126 -8.86 -8.77 -18.31
CA ASP A 126 -9.60 -8.90 -17.05
C ASP A 126 -8.70 -8.60 -15.85
N ILE A 127 -8.87 -7.40 -15.28
CA ILE A 127 -8.10 -6.99 -14.09
C ILE A 127 -8.49 -7.82 -12.87
N GLY A 128 -9.78 -8.15 -12.73
CA GLY A 128 -10.27 -8.95 -11.61
C GLY A 128 -9.57 -10.30 -11.57
N LYS A 129 -9.50 -10.98 -12.71
CA LYS A 129 -8.79 -12.25 -12.86
C LYS A 129 -7.30 -12.13 -12.55
N ALA A 130 -6.64 -11.08 -13.04
CA ALA A 130 -5.22 -10.85 -12.76
C ALA A 130 -4.93 -10.77 -11.25
N ILE A 131 -5.80 -10.09 -10.49
CA ILE A 131 -5.68 -9.95 -9.03
C ILE A 131 -6.01 -11.28 -8.34
N LEU A 132 -7.04 -12.00 -8.80
CA LEU A 132 -7.41 -13.31 -8.23
C LEU A 132 -6.30 -14.34 -8.40
N ASP A 133 -5.68 -14.40 -9.58
CA ASP A 133 -4.60 -15.35 -9.89
C ASP A 133 -3.39 -15.19 -8.95
N VAL A 134 -3.13 -13.96 -8.49
CA VAL A 134 -2.04 -13.65 -7.55
C VAL A 134 -2.51 -13.48 -6.10
N GLY A 135 -3.81 -13.58 -5.85
CA GLY A 135 -4.44 -13.20 -4.59
C GLY A 135 -3.99 -14.05 -3.39
N ALA A 136 -3.77 -15.35 -3.59
CA ALA A 136 -3.24 -16.23 -2.54
C ALA A 136 -1.81 -15.80 -2.10
N SER A 137 -0.97 -15.43 -3.08
CA SER A 137 0.37 -14.91 -2.80
C SER A 137 0.29 -13.58 -2.08
N LEU A 138 -0.60 -12.68 -2.50
CA LEU A 138 -0.85 -11.40 -1.85
C LEU A 138 -1.22 -11.59 -0.37
N LYS A 139 -2.19 -12.47 -0.05
CA LYS A 139 -2.57 -12.82 1.34
C LYS A 139 -1.36 -13.28 2.14
N SER A 140 -0.60 -14.24 1.61
CA SER A 140 0.54 -14.85 2.30
C SER A 140 1.69 -13.87 2.62
N LEU A 141 1.81 -12.79 1.84
CA LEU A 141 2.84 -11.76 2.02
C LEU A 141 2.39 -10.65 2.95
N TYR A 142 1.12 -10.25 2.86
CA TYR A 142 0.60 -9.16 3.66
C TYR A 142 0.34 -9.60 5.10
N HIS A 143 -0.29 -10.74 5.36
CA HIS A 143 -0.57 -11.20 6.75
C HIS A 143 0.64 -11.10 7.71
N PRO A 144 1.83 -11.65 7.40
CA PRO A 144 2.99 -11.52 8.28
C PRO A 144 3.50 -10.07 8.39
N TYR A 145 3.45 -9.29 7.30
CA TYR A 145 3.84 -7.88 7.34
C TYR A 145 2.95 -7.07 8.28
N LEU A 146 1.64 -7.32 8.25
CA LEU A 146 0.65 -6.62 9.07
C LEU A 146 0.80 -6.98 10.56
N ALA A 147 0.97 -8.26 10.87
CA ALA A 147 1.19 -8.72 12.24
C ALA A 147 2.44 -8.07 12.90
N ASP A 148 3.50 -7.89 12.11
CA ASP A 148 4.77 -7.32 12.54
C ASP A 148 4.84 -5.79 12.44
N PHE A 149 3.90 -5.13 11.77
CA PHE A 149 3.99 -3.70 11.43
C PHE A 149 4.16 -2.81 12.66
N SER A 150 3.39 -3.03 13.73
CA SER A 150 3.51 -2.22 14.97
C SER A 150 4.90 -2.37 15.61
N ASN A 151 5.49 -3.57 15.53
CA ASN A 151 6.83 -3.84 16.04
C ASN A 151 7.88 -3.17 15.16
N LEU A 152 7.73 -3.25 13.84
CA LEU A 152 8.56 -2.53 12.86
C LEU A 152 8.55 -1.02 13.16
N GLN A 153 7.37 -0.40 13.20
CA GLN A 153 7.21 1.04 13.46
C GLN A 153 7.86 1.46 14.79
N ARG A 154 7.65 0.68 15.87
CA ARG A 154 8.27 0.95 17.18
C ARG A 154 9.79 0.87 17.10
N ASN A 155 10.32 -0.15 16.43
CA ASN A 155 11.77 -0.34 16.27
C ASN A 155 12.38 0.81 15.45
N ILE A 156 11.80 1.16 14.30
CA ILE A 156 12.25 2.29 13.46
C ILE A 156 12.24 3.60 14.23
N LYS A 157 11.15 3.90 14.95
CA LYS A 157 11.04 5.10 15.78
C LYS A 157 12.09 5.13 16.90
N ARG A 158 12.42 3.98 17.50
CA ARG A 158 13.48 3.89 18.52
C ARG A 158 14.86 4.11 17.90
N GLN A 159 15.14 3.51 16.74
CA GLN A 159 16.45 3.65 16.10
C GLN A 159 16.68 5.04 15.53
N SER A 160 15.68 5.65 14.89
CA SER A 160 15.78 7.00 14.32
C SER A 160 16.08 8.10 15.34
N ARG A 161 15.82 7.85 16.63
CA ARG A 161 16.13 8.76 17.74
C ARG A 161 17.54 8.61 18.30
N LYS A 162 18.28 7.56 17.94
CA LYS A 162 19.66 7.40 18.39
C LYS A 162 20.54 8.37 17.62
N GLU A 163 21.37 9.14 18.32
CA GLU A 163 22.27 10.16 17.74
C GLU A 163 23.00 9.65 16.49
N LYS A 164 23.49 8.41 16.58
CA LYS A 164 24.21 7.72 15.51
C LYS A 164 23.42 7.64 14.17
N TYR A 165 22.08 7.53 14.20
CA TYR A 165 21.26 7.40 13.01
C TYR A 165 20.47 8.67 12.62
N ILE A 166 20.42 9.69 13.48
CA ILE A 166 19.65 10.92 13.20
C ILE A 166 20.09 11.53 11.88
N GLN A 167 21.40 11.71 11.69
CA GLN A 167 21.94 12.32 10.48
C GLN A 167 21.70 11.44 9.25
N PHE A 168 21.85 10.11 9.39
CA PHE A 168 21.56 9.16 8.34
C PHE A 168 20.12 9.27 7.82
N PHE A 169 19.13 9.24 8.72
CA PHE A 169 17.72 9.31 8.31
C PHE A 169 17.37 10.68 7.69
N LYS A 170 17.96 11.77 8.17
CA LYS A 170 17.82 13.10 7.55
C LYS A 170 18.39 13.12 6.13
N ASP A 171 19.59 12.58 5.94
CA ASP A 171 20.25 12.54 4.64
C ASP A 171 19.54 11.60 3.66
N ALA A 172 19.08 10.44 4.13
CA ALA A 172 18.28 9.50 3.35
C ALA A 172 16.95 10.13 2.89
N SER A 173 16.27 10.85 3.78
CA SER A 173 15.04 11.60 3.48
C SER A 173 15.27 12.70 2.44
N ARG A 174 16.41 13.41 2.51
CA ARG A 174 16.78 14.40 1.49
C ARG A 174 17.10 13.73 0.14
N LYS A 175 17.86 12.62 0.16
CA LYS A 175 18.24 11.86 -1.04
C LYS A 175 17.05 11.24 -1.77
N SER A 176 15.96 10.95 -1.06
CA SER A 176 14.74 10.46 -1.70
C SER A 176 14.02 11.53 -2.52
N GLY A 177 14.43 12.80 -2.43
CA GLY A 177 13.86 13.92 -3.18
C GLY A 177 12.49 14.40 -2.69
N LYS A 178 11.73 13.55 -1.98
CA LYS A 178 10.41 13.90 -1.41
C LYS A 178 10.48 14.44 0.03
N GLY A 179 11.62 14.32 0.71
CA GLY A 179 11.76 14.78 2.11
C GLY A 179 10.89 14.01 3.10
N LEU A 180 10.39 12.83 2.70
CA LEU A 180 9.51 12.03 3.54
C LEU A 180 10.32 11.27 4.61
N PRO A 181 9.79 11.16 5.84
CA PRO A 181 10.42 10.34 6.87
C PRO A 181 10.29 8.85 6.54
N VAL A 182 11.14 8.02 7.15
CA VAL A 182 11.10 6.55 6.99
C VAL A 182 9.71 5.96 7.29
N ASP A 183 9.01 6.52 8.28
CA ASP A 183 7.68 6.06 8.69
C ASP A 183 6.64 6.20 7.56
N ALA A 184 6.80 7.20 6.68
CA ALA A 184 5.93 7.41 5.53
C ALA A 184 6.12 6.36 4.43
N TYR A 185 7.26 5.66 4.39
CA TYR A 185 7.49 4.60 3.41
C TYR A 185 7.03 3.22 3.91
N ILE A 186 7.23 2.92 5.19
CA ILE A 186 6.82 1.62 5.75
C ILE A 186 5.28 1.50 5.82
N ILE A 187 4.54 2.59 5.88
CA ILE A 187 3.06 2.53 5.87
C ILE A 187 2.48 2.26 4.47
N LEU A 188 3.26 2.42 3.39
CA LEU A 188 2.77 2.33 2.01
C LEU A 188 2.04 1.01 1.68
N PRO A 189 2.51 -0.20 2.07
CA PRO A 189 1.77 -1.42 1.79
C PRO A 189 0.39 -1.46 2.45
N ILE A 190 0.28 -0.97 3.68
CA ILE A 190 -1.01 -0.90 4.39
C ILE A 190 -1.95 0.04 3.63
N GLN A 191 -1.45 1.14 3.10
CA GLN A 191 -2.22 2.10 2.30
C GLN A 191 -2.56 1.59 0.89
N ARG A 192 -1.78 0.64 0.34
CA ARG A 192 -2.02 0.10 -1.00
C ARG A 192 -3.28 -0.76 -1.06
N LEU A 193 -3.61 -1.49 0.01
CA LEU A 193 -4.78 -2.38 0.05
C LEU A 193 -6.12 -1.60 -0.05
N PRO A 194 -6.39 -0.54 0.74
CA PRO A 194 -7.59 0.28 0.55
C PRO A 194 -7.66 0.92 -0.83
N ARG A 195 -6.50 1.28 -1.42
CA ARG A 195 -6.46 1.88 -2.75
C ARG A 195 -6.89 0.89 -3.84
N TYR A 196 -6.52 -0.39 -3.74
CA TYR A 196 -7.06 -1.41 -4.65
C TYR A 196 -8.58 -1.51 -4.54
N ARG A 197 -9.15 -1.50 -3.33
CA ARG A 197 -10.61 -1.54 -3.16
C ARG A 197 -11.31 -0.36 -3.82
N LEU A 198 -10.77 0.85 -3.66
CA LEU A 198 -11.34 2.04 -4.29
C LEU A 198 -11.33 1.91 -5.82
N LEU A 199 -10.18 1.54 -6.40
CA LEU A 199 -10.04 1.37 -7.85
C LEU A 199 -10.93 0.25 -8.39
N LEU A 200 -11.02 -0.88 -7.68
CA LEU A 200 -11.90 -2.00 -8.05
C LEU A 200 -13.38 -1.62 -7.94
N THR A 201 -13.77 -0.88 -6.91
CA THR A 201 -15.16 -0.42 -6.75
C THR A 201 -15.55 0.53 -7.88
N ASN A 202 -14.69 1.49 -8.22
CA ASN A 202 -14.91 2.38 -9.36
C ASN A 202 -15.02 1.58 -10.67
N LEU A 203 -14.17 0.57 -10.85
CA LEU A 203 -14.19 -0.28 -12.04
C LEU A 203 -15.48 -1.11 -12.14
N ILE A 204 -15.96 -1.66 -11.01
CA ILE A 204 -17.24 -2.39 -10.93
C ILE A 204 -18.41 -1.48 -11.32
N GLN A 205 -18.44 -0.25 -10.82
CA GLN A 205 -19.54 0.70 -11.09
C GLN A 205 -19.72 1.03 -12.58
N VAL A 206 -18.63 1.02 -13.36
CA VAL A 206 -18.67 1.29 -14.80
C VAL A 206 -18.60 0.03 -15.67
N THR A 207 -18.62 -1.16 -15.05
CA THR A 207 -18.64 -2.43 -15.76
C THR A 207 -20.08 -2.97 -15.77
N PRO A 208 -20.66 -3.24 -16.95
CA PRO A 208 -22.00 -3.84 -17.04
C PRO A 208 -22.07 -5.20 -16.32
N ILE A 209 -23.21 -5.51 -15.70
CA ILE A 209 -23.41 -6.76 -14.92
C ILE A 209 -23.29 -8.01 -15.80
N ASP A 210 -23.65 -7.90 -17.08
CA ASP A 210 -23.52 -8.95 -18.09
C ASP A 210 -22.10 -9.11 -18.65
N HIS A 211 -21.18 -8.22 -18.27
CA HIS A 211 -19.79 -8.27 -18.73
C HIS A 211 -19.02 -9.39 -18.00
N PRO A 212 -18.23 -10.24 -18.70
CA PRO A 212 -17.56 -11.41 -18.12
C PRO A 212 -16.55 -11.09 -17.00
N GLU A 213 -16.00 -9.88 -16.98
CA GLU A 213 -15.09 -9.39 -15.93
C GLU A 213 -15.81 -8.99 -14.62
N PHE A 214 -17.14 -8.72 -14.65
CA PHE A 214 -17.87 -8.19 -13.50
C PHE A 214 -17.73 -9.08 -12.26
N GLU A 215 -18.03 -10.38 -12.42
CA GLU A 215 -17.92 -11.36 -11.33
C GLU A 215 -16.49 -11.48 -10.80
N ASN A 216 -15.48 -11.40 -11.68
CA ASN A 216 -14.08 -11.47 -11.28
C ASN A 216 -13.66 -10.21 -10.49
N LEU A 217 -14.19 -9.03 -10.83
CA LEU A 217 -13.93 -7.80 -10.10
C LEU A 217 -14.55 -7.83 -8.70
N GLU A 218 -15.79 -8.33 -8.58
CA GLU A 218 -16.44 -8.49 -7.27
C GLU A 218 -15.64 -9.42 -6.37
N LYS A 219 -15.27 -10.60 -6.87
CA LYS A 219 -14.43 -11.56 -6.15
C LYS A 219 -13.07 -10.98 -5.79
N ALA A 220 -12.44 -10.21 -6.68
CA ALA A 220 -11.17 -9.54 -6.40
C ALA A 220 -11.34 -8.49 -5.28
N ASN A 221 -12.42 -7.71 -5.29
CA ASN A 221 -12.71 -6.72 -4.26
C ASN A 221 -12.96 -7.38 -2.90
N GLU A 222 -13.68 -8.50 -2.85
CA GLU A 222 -13.87 -9.32 -1.65
C GLU A 222 -12.55 -9.89 -1.14
N LEU A 223 -11.69 -10.38 -2.02
CA LEU A 223 -10.36 -10.89 -1.65
C LEU A 223 -9.52 -9.83 -0.95
N ILE A 224 -9.51 -8.59 -1.46
CA ILE A 224 -8.80 -7.47 -0.83
C ILE A 224 -9.48 -7.07 0.49
N ALA A 225 -10.81 -7.08 0.55
CA ALA A 225 -11.56 -6.80 1.78
C ALA A 225 -11.23 -7.80 2.89
N ASP A 226 -11.08 -9.09 2.57
CA ASP A 226 -10.67 -10.13 3.51
C ASP A 226 -9.26 -9.87 4.08
N ILE A 227 -8.30 -9.48 3.23
CA ILE A 227 -6.96 -9.07 3.69
C ILE A 227 -7.04 -7.86 4.64
N LEU A 228 -7.86 -6.87 4.28
CA LEU A 228 -8.06 -5.67 5.09
C LEU A 228 -8.73 -5.96 6.42
N LYS A 229 -9.66 -6.91 6.47
CA LYS A 229 -10.31 -7.30 7.74
C LYS A 229 -9.28 -7.80 8.75
N HIS A 230 -8.27 -8.53 8.28
CA HIS A 230 -7.16 -8.97 9.11
C HIS A 230 -6.30 -7.82 9.66
N LEU A 231 -6.30 -6.62 9.05
CA LEU A 231 -5.69 -5.43 9.66
C LEU A 231 -6.41 -5.04 10.94
N ASN A 232 -7.74 -4.89 10.86
CA ASN A 232 -8.55 -4.38 11.96
C ASN A 232 -8.54 -5.36 13.15
N GLU A 233 -8.63 -6.66 12.88
CA GLU A 233 -8.58 -7.70 13.92
C GLU A 233 -7.24 -7.70 14.66
N ASN A 234 -6.12 -7.39 13.98
CA ASN A 234 -4.80 -7.32 14.62
C ASN A 234 -4.55 -6.01 15.39
N GLU A 235 -5.21 -4.91 15.02
CA GLU A 235 -5.13 -3.64 15.76
C GLU A 235 -5.99 -3.67 17.04
N GLU A 236 -7.20 -4.25 16.99
CA GLU A 236 -8.10 -4.35 18.14
C GLU A 236 -7.57 -5.26 19.27
N ILE A 237 -6.73 -6.25 18.96
CA ILE A 237 -6.14 -7.16 19.96
C ILE A 237 -5.01 -6.48 20.78
N ARG A 238 -4.53 -5.29 20.37
CA ARG A 238 -3.35 -4.63 20.99
C ARG A 238 -3.65 -3.32 21.73
N THR A 239 -4.93 -2.93 21.86
CA THR A 239 -5.40 -1.84 22.73
C THR A 239 -5.96 -2.38 24.04
#